data_AF-A0A0F9D017-F1
#
_entry.id   AF-A0A0F9D017-F1
#
_cell.length_a   1.000
_cell.length_b   1.000
_cell.length_c   1.000
_cell.angle_alpha   90.00
_cell.angle_beta   90.00
_cell.angle_gamma   90.00
#
_symmetry.space_group_name_H-M   'P 1'
#
loop_
_entity.id
_entity.type
_entity.pdbx_description
1 polymer ?
#
loop_
_entity_poly.entity_id
_entity_poly.type
_entity_poly.pdbx_seq_one_letter_code
_entity_poly.pdbx_strand_id
1 'polypeptide(L)'
;MSGLKNLKQKREKAINLEEKKILISNYIGTFQEKDLSELPNCNGYGRIHHFNMKTSPNWPKNPLPNFPACRSLNIETSTILRAEIFQVSMCNLNCWYCFVPSDLLIGNLDYAMYLSASDMISKFMKIEDKPNTIILSGGQPDLVPEWLYWMMLELKRNQLNNEVYLWSDDNLTTDFFFTVLSIDQINFIKTYQNYGKVGCFKGFDPKSFSFNIQSNNWQFKQQFVILNRYIELNIDVYAYVTLTAPEVELAEKRINSFIDKLQAIRYNLPLRTIPLEIKRYSPISSISKIFRLALENQHYLVKIWMDCLKERYSKKDLKKPITEIN
;
A
#
# COMPACT_ATOMS: atom_id res chain seq x y z
N MET A 1 1.03 25.85 6.50
CA MET A 1 0.49 25.59 7.85
C MET A 1 -0.88 24.89 7.84
N SER A 2 -1.75 25.10 6.85
CA SER A 2 -3.09 24.45 6.78
C SER A 2 -3.06 22.92 6.59
N GLY A 3 -2.10 22.38 5.83
CA GLY A 3 -1.99 20.93 5.56
C GLY A 3 -1.70 20.07 6.78
N LEU A 4 -0.77 20.50 7.65
CA LEU A 4 -0.39 19.75 8.87
C LEU A 4 -1.52 19.71 9.90
N LYS A 5 -2.28 20.79 10.06
CA LYS A 5 -3.44 20.84 10.95
C LYS A 5 -4.52 19.83 10.51
N ASN A 6 -4.74 19.70 9.21
CA ASN A 6 -5.67 18.72 8.64
C ASN A 6 -5.19 17.27 8.92
N LEU A 7 -3.91 16.97 8.75
CA LEU A 7 -3.37 15.63 9.03
C LEU A 7 -3.53 15.21 10.49
N LYS A 8 -3.30 16.12 11.45
CA LYS A 8 -3.53 15.84 12.88
C LYS A 8 -4.99 15.54 13.17
N GLN A 9 -5.92 16.33 12.63
CA GLN A 9 -7.36 16.11 12.81
C GLN A 9 -7.82 14.77 12.20
N LYS A 10 -7.31 14.41 11.02
CA LYS A 10 -7.60 13.10 10.39
C LYS A 10 -7.11 11.96 11.27
N ARG A 11 -5.90 12.09 11.82
CA ARG A 11 -5.35 11.12 12.76
C ARG A 11 -6.19 11.02 14.03
N GLU A 12 -6.52 12.13 14.70
CA GLU A 12 -7.35 12.15 15.91
C GLU A 12 -8.69 11.43 15.72
N LYS A 13 -9.27 11.49 14.52
CA LYS A 13 -10.48 10.75 14.16
C LYS A 13 -10.26 9.25 13.86
N ALA A 14 -9.04 8.85 13.53
CA ALA A 14 -8.73 7.49 13.08
C ALA A 14 -8.24 6.57 14.21
N ILE A 15 -7.89 7.13 15.38
CA ILE A 15 -7.31 6.37 16.50
C ILE A 15 -7.86 6.83 17.85
N ASN A 16 -8.19 5.87 18.70
CA ASN A 16 -8.38 6.07 20.13
C ASN A 16 -7.15 5.50 20.85
N LEU A 17 -6.27 6.39 21.32
CA LEU A 17 -5.02 6.01 21.97
C LEU A 17 -5.22 5.42 23.36
N GLU A 18 -6.21 5.90 24.11
CA GLU A 18 -6.51 5.45 25.47
C GLU A 18 -6.94 3.98 25.46
N GLU A 19 -7.86 3.63 24.56
CA GLU A 19 -8.36 2.26 24.42
C GLU A 19 -7.52 1.39 23.47
N LYS A 20 -6.48 1.95 22.85
CA LYS A 20 -5.65 1.31 21.82
C LYS A 20 -6.47 0.73 20.66
N LYS A 21 -7.36 1.54 20.09
CA LYS A 21 -8.25 1.15 19.00
C LYS A 21 -8.06 2.01 17.76
N ILE A 22 -8.26 1.39 16.61
CA ILE A 22 -8.20 2.03 15.29
C ILE A 22 -9.59 2.04 14.68
N LEU A 23 -9.96 3.13 14.00
CA LEU A 23 -11.23 3.21 13.28
C LEU A 23 -11.14 2.38 11.99
N ILE A 24 -11.72 1.17 12.01
CA ILE A 24 -11.70 0.20 10.91
C ILE A 24 -13.03 0.25 10.17
N SER A 25 -12.96 0.23 8.83
CA SER A 25 -14.14 0.23 7.96
C SER A 25 -14.90 -1.09 8.05
N ASN A 26 -16.23 -1.01 8.03
CA ASN A 26 -17.12 -2.13 7.77
C ASN A 26 -17.52 -2.10 6.29
N TYR A 27 -17.36 -3.22 5.59
CA TYR A 27 -17.66 -3.33 4.16
C TYR A 27 -19.15 -3.57 3.87
N ILE A 28 -19.95 -4.05 4.83
CA ILE A 28 -21.34 -4.45 4.61
C ILE A 28 -22.18 -3.23 4.18
N GLY A 29 -22.95 -3.38 3.11
CA GLY A 29 -23.81 -2.35 2.55
C GLY A 29 -23.06 -1.24 1.80
N THR A 30 -21.72 -1.34 1.69
CA THR A 30 -20.91 -0.30 1.04
C THR A 30 -20.83 -0.52 -0.46
N PHE A 31 -20.44 0.53 -1.19
CA PHE A 31 -20.19 0.40 -2.62
C PHE A 31 -18.96 -0.47 -2.93
N GLN A 32 -17.98 -0.52 -2.02
CA GLN A 32 -16.78 -1.36 -2.14
C GLN A 32 -17.13 -2.85 -2.07
N GLU A 33 -18.18 -3.22 -1.33
CA GLU A 33 -18.66 -4.61 -1.18
C GLU A 33 -18.92 -5.27 -2.54
N LYS A 34 -19.44 -4.50 -3.50
CA LYS A 34 -19.81 -4.98 -4.84
C LYS A 34 -18.61 -5.41 -5.68
N ASP A 35 -17.43 -4.91 -5.36
CA ASP A 35 -16.18 -5.23 -6.07
C ASP A 35 -15.33 -6.28 -5.34
N LEU A 36 -15.82 -6.84 -4.22
CA LEU A 36 -15.11 -7.89 -3.49
C LEU A 36 -15.23 -9.24 -4.20
N SER A 37 -14.16 -10.02 -4.17
CA SER A 37 -14.15 -11.39 -4.72
C SER A 37 -14.92 -12.39 -3.85
N GLU A 38 -15.06 -12.09 -2.56
CA GLU A 38 -15.76 -12.90 -1.56
C GLU A 38 -16.55 -11.96 -0.64
N LEU A 39 -17.53 -12.51 0.09
CA LEU A 39 -18.29 -11.74 1.07
C LEU A 39 -17.37 -11.20 2.19
N PRO A 40 -17.67 -10.02 2.76
CA PRO A 40 -16.97 -9.55 3.95
C PRO A 40 -17.01 -10.58 5.09
N ASN A 41 -15.89 -10.74 5.77
CA ASN A 41 -15.75 -11.62 6.93
C ASN A 41 -15.54 -10.78 8.21
N CYS A 42 -15.20 -11.41 9.34
CA CYS A 42 -14.94 -10.70 10.59
C CYS A 42 -16.10 -9.77 11.02
N ASN A 43 -17.35 -10.16 10.74
CA ASN A 43 -18.57 -9.36 10.91
C ASN A 43 -18.57 -8.06 10.08
N GLY A 44 -17.99 -8.10 8.88
CA GLY A 44 -17.92 -6.98 7.95
C GLY A 44 -16.64 -6.14 8.05
N TYR A 45 -15.79 -6.34 9.07
CA TYR A 45 -14.57 -5.54 9.26
C TYR A 45 -13.33 -6.10 8.58
N GLY A 46 -13.47 -7.28 7.98
CA GLY A 46 -12.41 -7.98 7.27
C GLY A 46 -12.86 -8.42 5.88
N ARG A 47 -11.90 -8.74 5.03
CA ARG A 47 -12.13 -9.31 3.71
C ARG A 47 -10.92 -10.09 3.24
N ILE A 48 -11.16 -11.20 2.55
CA ILE A 48 -10.12 -11.93 1.83
C ILE A 48 -9.92 -11.29 0.46
N HIS A 49 -8.68 -10.95 0.13
CA HIS A 49 -8.29 -10.52 -1.21
C HIS A 49 -7.37 -11.54 -1.88
N HIS A 50 -7.57 -11.71 -3.18
CA HIS A 50 -6.80 -12.62 -4.04
C HIS A 50 -5.78 -11.84 -4.86
N PHE A 51 -4.54 -11.80 -4.36
CA PHE A 51 -3.42 -11.16 -5.04
C PHE A 51 -2.92 -12.04 -6.18
N ASN A 52 -3.34 -11.70 -7.39
CA ASN A 52 -2.97 -12.39 -8.62
C ASN A 52 -1.61 -11.89 -9.12
N MET A 53 -0.68 -12.81 -9.39
CA MET A 53 0.62 -12.44 -9.98
C MET A 53 0.48 -11.96 -11.43
N LYS A 54 -0.50 -12.50 -12.17
CA LYS A 54 -0.78 -12.16 -13.56
C LYS A 54 -1.52 -10.83 -13.65
N THR A 55 -1.00 -9.94 -14.47
CA THR A 55 -1.56 -8.63 -14.81
C THR A 55 -2.07 -8.64 -16.26
N SER A 56 -2.58 -7.51 -16.74
CA SER A 56 -3.03 -7.41 -18.14
C SER A 56 -1.91 -7.68 -19.15
N PRO A 57 -2.23 -8.05 -20.40
CA PRO A 57 -1.22 -8.23 -21.45
C PRO A 57 -0.28 -7.02 -21.54
N ASN A 58 1.02 -7.30 -21.68
CA ASN A 58 2.10 -6.30 -21.74
C ASN A 58 2.37 -5.51 -20.44
N TRP A 59 1.69 -5.84 -19.34
CA TRP A 59 2.03 -5.31 -18.01
C TRP A 59 3.03 -6.23 -17.30
N PRO A 60 3.98 -5.71 -16.49
CA PRO A 60 4.84 -6.55 -15.67
C PRO A 60 4.02 -7.37 -14.66
N LYS A 61 4.50 -8.56 -14.29
CA LYS A 61 3.90 -9.35 -13.21
C LYS A 61 3.94 -8.55 -11.90
N ASN A 62 2.95 -8.74 -11.04
CA ASN A 62 2.96 -8.18 -9.70
C ASN A 62 3.25 -9.28 -8.66
N PRO A 63 4.49 -9.42 -8.17
CA PRO A 63 4.83 -10.43 -7.16
C PRO A 63 4.40 -10.06 -5.73
N LEU A 64 3.84 -8.86 -5.49
CA LEU A 64 3.57 -8.36 -4.14
C LEU A 64 2.10 -8.55 -3.73
N PRO A 65 1.83 -8.88 -2.44
CA PRO A 65 2.77 -9.24 -1.38
C PRO A 65 3.14 -10.74 -1.37
N ASN A 66 2.79 -11.47 -2.44
CA ASN A 66 2.93 -12.92 -2.57
C ASN A 66 4.37 -13.43 -2.32
N PHE A 67 5.35 -13.00 -3.10
CA PHE A 67 6.72 -13.49 -2.99
C PHE A 67 7.34 -13.18 -1.61
N PRO A 68 7.20 -11.96 -1.05
CA PRO A 68 7.65 -11.68 0.31
C PRO A 68 7.01 -12.59 1.35
N ALA A 69 5.68 -12.76 1.30
CA ALA A 69 4.95 -13.61 2.24
C ALA A 69 5.40 -15.08 2.16
N CYS A 70 5.43 -15.65 0.95
CA CYS A 70 5.83 -17.04 0.74
C CYS A 70 7.27 -17.30 1.19
N ARG A 71 8.20 -16.40 0.86
CA ARG A 71 9.60 -16.51 1.30
C ARG A 71 9.72 -16.46 2.81
N SER A 72 9.04 -15.51 3.46
CA SER A 72 9.15 -15.31 4.90
C SER A 72 8.58 -16.48 5.70
N LEU A 73 7.46 -17.04 5.24
CA LEU A 73 6.81 -18.20 5.85
C LEU A 73 7.41 -19.54 5.40
N ASN A 74 8.42 -19.52 4.53
CA ASN A 74 9.02 -20.72 3.94
C ASN A 74 8.00 -21.69 3.32
N ILE A 75 7.06 -21.14 2.56
CA ILE A 75 6.04 -21.88 1.81
C ILE A 75 6.24 -21.73 0.31
N GLU A 76 5.65 -22.65 -0.47
CA GLU A 76 5.71 -22.59 -1.91
C GLU A 76 5.05 -21.31 -2.45
N THR A 77 5.64 -20.74 -3.51
CA THR A 77 5.08 -19.56 -4.16
C THR A 77 3.85 -19.96 -4.97
N SER A 78 2.70 -19.38 -4.64
CA SER A 78 1.46 -19.57 -5.38
C SER A 78 1.31 -18.54 -6.51
N THR A 79 0.50 -18.82 -7.53
CA THR A 79 0.08 -17.80 -8.50
C THR A 79 -0.92 -16.79 -7.92
N ILE A 80 -1.62 -17.17 -6.84
CA ILE A 80 -2.60 -16.38 -6.13
C ILE A 80 -2.32 -16.47 -4.62
N LEU A 81 -2.03 -15.33 -3.99
CA LEU A 81 -1.97 -15.24 -2.53
C LEU A 81 -3.33 -14.77 -2.01
N ARG A 82 -3.89 -15.52 -1.04
CA ARG A 82 -5.03 -15.06 -0.23
C ARG A 82 -4.48 -14.29 0.97
N ALA A 83 -5.07 -13.15 1.29
CA ALA A 83 -4.72 -12.40 2.47
C ALA A 83 -5.94 -11.72 3.09
N GLU A 84 -5.96 -11.66 4.42
CA GLU A 84 -6.95 -10.94 5.19
C GLU A 84 -6.61 -9.45 5.19
N ILE A 85 -7.58 -8.60 4.83
CA ILE A 85 -7.40 -7.15 4.77
C ILE A 85 -8.29 -6.46 5.80
N PHE A 86 -7.63 -5.81 6.75
CA PHE A 86 -8.25 -4.78 7.58
C PHE A 86 -8.00 -3.41 6.95
N GLN A 87 -9.02 -2.55 6.97
CA GLN A 87 -9.00 -1.24 6.31
C GLN A 87 -9.23 -0.10 7.28
N VAL A 88 -8.25 0.80 7.46
CA VAL A 88 -8.47 2.03 8.23
C VAL A 88 -9.44 2.95 7.49
N SER A 89 -10.39 3.54 8.23
CA SER A 89 -11.47 4.36 7.68
C SER A 89 -11.06 5.83 7.42
N MET A 90 -9.78 6.10 7.17
CA MET A 90 -9.27 7.47 7.02
C MET A 90 -8.13 7.54 6.00
N CYS A 91 -8.20 8.49 5.05
CA CYS A 91 -7.08 8.82 4.17
C CYS A 91 -6.82 10.32 4.09
N ASN A 92 -5.56 10.68 3.88
CA ASN A 92 -5.15 12.06 3.63
C ASN A 92 -5.13 12.46 2.15
N LEU A 93 -5.34 11.52 1.22
CA LEU A 93 -5.33 11.75 -0.23
C LEU A 93 -6.71 11.58 -0.87
N ASN A 94 -6.89 12.18 -2.05
CA ASN A 94 -8.11 12.07 -2.85
C ASN A 94 -7.78 11.52 -4.24
N CYS A 95 -7.17 10.33 -4.28
CA CYS A 95 -6.78 9.73 -5.55
C CYS A 95 -8.01 9.48 -6.43
N TRP A 96 -8.02 10.01 -7.66
CA TRP A 96 -9.17 9.87 -8.56
C TRP A 96 -9.45 8.41 -8.96
N TYR A 97 -8.46 7.53 -8.81
CA TYR A 97 -8.53 6.09 -9.09
C TYR A 97 -8.69 5.22 -7.83
N CYS A 98 -9.06 5.80 -6.68
CA CYS A 98 -9.11 5.06 -5.43
C CYS A 98 -10.11 3.89 -5.49
N PHE A 99 -9.65 2.69 -5.08
CA PHE A 99 -10.52 1.53 -4.90
C PHE A 99 -11.46 1.69 -3.68
N VAL A 100 -11.06 2.52 -2.71
CA VAL A 100 -11.85 2.77 -1.51
C VAL A 100 -12.77 3.98 -1.75
N PRO A 101 -14.10 3.83 -1.61
CA PRO A 101 -15.05 4.94 -1.72
C PRO A 101 -14.79 6.05 -0.70
N SER A 102 -15.15 7.29 -1.06
CA SER A 102 -14.96 8.48 -0.19
C SER A 102 -15.53 8.30 1.22
N ASP A 103 -16.69 7.66 1.33
CA ASP A 103 -17.40 7.54 2.61
C ASP A 103 -16.67 6.62 3.59
N LEU A 104 -15.79 5.74 3.08
CA LEU A 104 -14.90 4.90 3.89
C LEU A 104 -13.53 5.53 4.14
N LEU A 105 -13.31 6.79 3.72
CA LEU A 105 -12.02 7.50 3.83
C LEU A 105 -12.08 8.74 4.74
N ILE A 106 -13.24 9.02 5.33
CA ILE A 106 -13.51 10.23 6.12
C ILE A 106 -13.83 9.95 7.59
N GLY A 107 -13.76 8.68 8.01
CA GLY A 107 -14.10 8.22 9.36
C GLY A 107 -15.60 8.22 9.62
N ASN A 108 -16.39 7.75 8.65
CA ASN A 108 -17.84 7.66 8.79
C ASN A 108 -18.20 6.53 9.76
N LEU A 109 -18.75 6.87 10.93
CA LEU A 109 -19.13 5.90 11.96
C LEU A 109 -20.32 5.00 11.55
N ASP A 110 -21.09 5.38 10.52
CA ASP A 110 -22.12 4.50 9.95
C ASP A 110 -21.51 3.25 9.29
N TYR A 111 -20.25 3.37 8.83
CA TYR A 111 -19.52 2.31 8.15
C TYR A 111 -18.16 2.03 8.80
N ALA A 112 -17.98 2.34 10.09
CA ALA A 112 -16.71 2.12 10.77
C ALA A 112 -16.88 1.92 12.27
N MET A 113 -15.93 1.21 12.88
CA MET A 113 -15.89 0.99 14.33
C MET A 113 -14.45 1.01 14.84
N TYR A 114 -14.28 1.51 16.05
CA TYR A 114 -13.01 1.39 16.77
C TYR A 114 -12.77 -0.05 17.19
N LEU A 115 -11.76 -0.68 16.61
CA LEU A 115 -11.33 -2.04 16.94
C LEU A 115 -9.89 -2.04 17.47
N SER A 116 -9.66 -2.81 18.53
CA SER A 116 -8.30 -3.10 18.99
C SER A 116 -7.66 -4.17 18.10
N ALA A 117 -6.32 -4.30 18.18
CA ALA A 117 -5.63 -5.44 17.56
C ALA A 117 -6.18 -6.79 18.07
N SER A 118 -6.51 -6.88 19.36
CA SER A 118 -7.12 -8.07 19.97
C SER A 118 -8.46 -8.41 19.34
N ASP A 119 -9.31 -7.40 19.05
CA ASP A 119 -10.59 -7.62 18.37
C ASP A 119 -10.39 -8.15 16.95
N MET A 120 -9.47 -7.55 16.19
CA MET A 120 -9.13 -7.96 14.83
C MET A 120 -8.59 -9.39 14.78
N ILE A 121 -7.61 -9.74 15.63
CA ILE A 121 -7.04 -11.08 15.69
C ILE A 121 -8.06 -12.12 16.17
N SER A 122 -8.89 -11.79 17.16
CA SER A 122 -9.97 -12.69 17.61
C SER A 122 -10.98 -13.00 16.52
N LYS A 123 -11.26 -12.06 15.60
CA LYS A 123 -12.13 -12.27 14.44
C LYS A 123 -11.42 -13.08 13.36
N PHE A 124 -10.16 -12.73 13.05
CA PHE A 124 -9.33 -13.45 12.07
C PHE A 124 -9.18 -14.94 12.41
N MET A 125 -8.96 -15.28 13.69
CA MET A 125 -8.83 -16.68 14.13
C MET A 125 -10.11 -17.51 13.96
N LYS A 126 -11.28 -16.87 13.81
CA LYS A 126 -12.57 -17.55 13.58
C LYS A 126 -12.88 -17.79 12.10
N ILE A 127 -12.07 -17.29 11.19
CA ILE A 127 -12.23 -17.53 9.76
C ILE A 127 -11.89 -19.01 9.48
N GLU A 128 -12.83 -19.74 8.88
CA GLU A 128 -12.58 -21.06 8.33
C GLU A 128 -11.66 -20.95 7.10
N ASP A 129 -10.64 -21.80 7.01
CA ASP A 129 -9.60 -21.71 5.96
C ASP A 129 -8.97 -20.30 5.86
N LYS A 130 -8.58 -19.75 7.02
CA LYS A 130 -7.96 -18.42 7.12
C LYS A 130 -6.62 -18.37 6.35
N PRO A 131 -6.31 -17.25 5.66
CA PRO A 131 -5.02 -17.07 5.02
C PRO A 131 -3.89 -16.84 6.03
N ASN A 132 -2.66 -17.18 5.65
CA ASN A 132 -1.47 -16.93 6.48
C ASN A 132 -0.88 -15.52 6.26
N THR A 133 -1.67 -14.57 5.79
CA THR A 133 -1.22 -13.19 5.55
C THR A 133 -2.28 -12.21 5.98
N ILE A 134 -1.88 -11.20 6.76
CA ILE A 134 -2.70 -10.06 7.15
C ILE A 134 -2.11 -8.79 6.52
N ILE A 135 -2.96 -7.97 5.93
CA ILE A 135 -2.59 -6.71 5.30
C ILE A 135 -3.31 -5.57 6.01
N LEU A 136 -2.52 -4.66 6.55
CA LEU A 136 -2.97 -3.38 7.07
C LEU A 136 -3.01 -2.40 5.90
N SER A 137 -4.20 -2.22 5.32
CA SER A 137 -4.39 -1.48 4.07
C SER A 137 -5.56 -0.51 4.18
N GLY A 138 -5.97 0.02 3.02
CA GLY A 138 -7.01 1.01 2.81
C GLY A 138 -6.75 2.31 3.58
N GLY A 139 -7.52 3.34 3.26
CA GLY A 139 -7.23 4.66 3.83
C GLY A 139 -5.78 5.10 3.63
N GLN A 140 -5.12 5.48 4.73
CA GLN A 140 -3.67 5.61 4.85
C GLN A 140 -3.23 5.06 6.20
N PRO A 141 -2.64 3.84 6.27
CA PRO A 141 -2.21 3.22 7.52
C PRO A 141 -1.19 4.06 8.31
N ASP A 142 -0.30 4.82 7.65
CA ASP A 142 0.64 5.71 8.34
C ASP A 142 -0.04 6.89 9.07
N LEU A 143 -1.34 7.15 8.89
CA LEU A 143 -2.04 8.09 9.79
C LEU A 143 -2.08 7.56 11.24
N VAL A 144 -2.00 6.23 11.40
CA VAL A 144 -2.14 5.51 12.66
C VAL A 144 -1.04 4.45 12.82
N PRO A 145 0.24 4.84 12.82
CA PRO A 145 1.35 3.88 12.79
C PRO A 145 1.39 2.95 14.01
N GLU A 146 0.74 3.31 15.12
CA GLU A 146 0.58 2.43 16.28
C GLU A 146 -0.16 1.14 15.94
N TRP A 147 -1.04 1.18 14.94
CA TRP A 147 -1.78 0.01 14.50
C TRP A 147 -0.85 -1.14 14.14
N LEU A 148 0.23 -0.85 13.41
CA LEU A 148 1.23 -1.85 13.05
C LEU A 148 1.88 -2.47 14.29
N TYR A 149 2.32 -1.62 15.23
CA TYR A 149 2.94 -2.06 16.48
C TYR A 149 1.99 -2.93 17.31
N TRP A 150 0.74 -2.51 17.48
CA TRP A 150 -0.26 -3.25 18.24
C TRP A 150 -0.63 -4.58 17.58
N MET A 151 -0.74 -4.62 16.26
CA MET A 151 -0.96 -5.87 15.51
C MET A 151 0.19 -6.86 15.70
N MET A 152 1.44 -6.39 15.62
CA MET A 152 2.61 -7.24 15.85
C MET A 152 2.65 -7.81 17.28
N LEU A 153 2.35 -6.97 18.29
CA LEU A 153 2.24 -7.41 19.68
C LEU A 153 1.16 -8.48 19.85
N GLU A 154 0.00 -8.28 19.23
CA GLU A 154 -1.13 -9.21 19.34
C GLU A 154 -0.85 -10.53 18.64
N LEU A 155 -0.26 -10.50 17.44
CA LEU A 155 0.20 -11.71 16.75
C LEU A 155 1.21 -12.48 17.61
N LYS A 156 2.16 -11.79 18.25
CA LYS A 156 3.12 -12.42 19.15
C LYS A 156 2.44 -13.01 20.39
N ARG A 157 1.47 -12.31 20.98
CA ARG A 157 0.71 -12.77 22.16
C ARG A 157 -0.07 -14.05 21.88
N ASN A 158 -0.61 -14.20 20.68
CA ASN A 158 -1.32 -15.41 20.23
C ASN A 158 -0.39 -16.44 19.57
N GLN A 159 0.94 -16.27 19.63
CA GLN A 159 1.93 -17.17 19.03
C GLN A 159 1.83 -17.31 17.48
N LEU A 160 1.18 -16.34 16.82
CA LEU A 160 0.98 -16.32 15.37
C LEU A 160 2.14 -15.66 14.61
N ASN A 161 3.13 -15.07 15.30
CA ASN A 161 4.21 -14.30 14.67
C ASN A 161 5.12 -15.12 13.75
N ASN A 162 5.08 -16.46 13.83
CA ASN A 162 5.81 -17.36 12.94
C ASN A 162 4.93 -18.00 11.85
N GLU A 163 3.60 -17.84 11.94
CA GLU A 163 2.62 -18.47 11.06
C GLU A 163 1.92 -17.47 10.14
N VAL A 164 1.88 -16.19 10.55
CA VAL A 164 1.21 -15.12 9.83
C VAL A 164 2.24 -14.10 9.37
N TYR A 165 2.24 -13.83 8.06
CA TYR A 165 2.97 -12.72 7.48
C TYR A 165 2.14 -11.44 7.60
N LEU A 166 2.74 -10.39 8.16
CA LEU A 166 2.13 -9.07 8.27
C LEU A 166 2.63 -8.16 7.15
N TRP A 167 1.73 -7.42 6.52
CA TRP A 167 2.04 -6.45 5.50
C TRP A 167 1.39 -5.11 5.79
N SER A 168 2.06 -4.00 5.50
CA SER A 168 1.43 -2.67 5.55
C SER A 168 1.61 -1.85 4.29
N ASP A 169 0.54 -1.18 3.88
CA ASP A 169 0.55 -0.23 2.78
C ASP A 169 0.83 1.19 3.27
N ASP A 170 1.42 2.01 2.40
CA ASP A 170 1.72 3.40 2.68
C ASP A 170 1.68 4.23 1.41
N ASN A 171 1.09 5.43 1.45
CA ASN A 171 1.15 6.37 0.34
C ASN A 171 2.37 7.31 0.37
N LEU A 172 3.25 7.21 1.38
CA LEU A 172 4.49 7.98 1.57
C LEU A 172 4.29 9.50 1.64
N THR A 173 3.16 9.97 2.17
CA THR A 173 2.86 11.42 2.28
C THR A 173 2.81 11.96 3.71
N THR A 174 3.03 11.09 4.68
CA THR A 174 3.21 11.42 6.10
C THR A 174 4.45 10.71 6.64
N ASP A 175 5.03 11.23 7.73
CA ASP A 175 6.15 10.61 8.43
C ASP A 175 5.76 10.25 9.88
N PHE A 176 4.49 9.95 10.11
CA PHE A 176 3.94 9.70 11.43
C PHE A 176 4.54 8.45 12.06
N PHE A 177 4.86 7.41 11.28
CA PHE A 177 5.67 6.30 11.79
C PHE A 177 6.90 6.77 12.58
N PHE A 178 7.59 7.80 12.10
CA PHE A 178 8.83 8.27 12.74
C PHE A 178 8.62 9.39 13.76
N THR A 179 7.53 10.14 13.65
CA THR A 179 7.26 11.29 14.53
C THR A 179 6.30 10.98 15.67
N VAL A 180 5.57 9.87 15.58
CA VAL A 180 4.58 9.44 16.57
C VAL A 180 5.05 8.22 17.35
N LEU A 181 5.64 7.21 16.70
CA LEU A 181 6.13 6.03 17.41
C LEU A 181 7.36 6.37 18.24
N SER A 182 7.45 5.76 19.42
CA SER A 182 8.66 5.80 20.24
C SER A 182 9.80 5.01 19.60
N ILE A 183 11.03 5.31 20.02
CA ILE A 183 12.22 4.57 19.59
C ILE A 183 12.08 3.07 19.90
N ASP A 184 11.51 2.71 21.05
CA ASP A 184 11.31 1.31 21.45
C ASP A 184 10.28 0.60 20.55
N GLN A 185 9.21 1.29 20.16
CA GLN A 185 8.24 0.76 19.21
C GLN A 185 8.87 0.51 17.84
N ILE A 186 9.67 1.46 17.34
CA ILE A 186 10.39 1.32 16.07
C ILE A 186 11.42 0.17 16.16
N ASN A 187 12.15 0.06 17.26
CA ASN A 187 13.10 -1.02 17.51
C ASN A 187 12.43 -2.39 17.56
N PHE A 188 11.21 -2.46 18.12
CA PHE A 188 10.42 -3.68 18.08
C PHE A 188 10.00 -4.04 16.64
N ILE A 189 9.47 -3.07 15.90
CA ILE A 189 8.99 -3.28 14.52
C ILE A 189 10.13 -3.74 13.59
N LYS A 190 11.31 -3.11 13.67
CA LYS A 190 12.44 -3.44 12.78
C LYS A 190 13.02 -4.85 13.02
N THR A 191 12.77 -5.42 14.20
CA THR A 191 13.23 -6.78 14.55
C THR A 191 12.13 -7.83 14.43
N TYR A 192 10.91 -7.42 14.07
CA TYR A 192 9.79 -8.33 13.87
C TYR A 192 9.99 -9.15 12.59
N GLN A 193 10.04 -10.47 12.76
CA GLN A 193 10.08 -11.42 11.63
C GLN A 193 8.73 -11.48 10.93
N ASN A 194 8.69 -11.92 9.68
CA ASN A 194 7.42 -12.04 8.93
C ASN A 194 6.68 -10.72 8.76
N TYR A 195 7.42 -9.65 8.48
CA TYR A 195 6.84 -8.35 8.16
C TYR A 195 7.46 -7.75 6.89
N GLY A 196 6.61 -7.20 6.03
CA GLY A 196 7.03 -6.35 4.91
C GLY A 196 6.15 -5.12 4.75
N LYS A 197 6.66 -4.15 4.00
CA LYS A 197 5.98 -2.88 3.75
C LYS A 197 6.05 -2.52 2.29
N VAL A 198 5.00 -1.86 1.78
CA VAL A 198 5.05 -1.21 0.48
C VAL A 198 4.72 0.27 0.56
N GLY A 199 5.58 1.09 -0.04
CA GLY A 199 5.35 2.50 -0.27
C GLY A 199 4.84 2.78 -1.68
N CYS A 200 3.79 3.57 -1.85
CA CYS A 200 3.20 3.85 -3.15
C CYS A 200 3.52 5.28 -3.61
N PHE A 201 4.40 5.41 -4.59
CA PHE A 201 4.59 6.63 -5.36
C PHE A 201 3.32 6.93 -6.17
N LYS A 202 2.64 8.02 -5.82
CA LYS A 202 1.36 8.40 -6.44
C LYS A 202 1.53 9.14 -7.77
N GLY A 203 2.74 9.14 -8.32
CA GLY A 203 3.09 9.68 -9.62
C GLY A 203 4.60 9.50 -9.85
N PHE A 204 5.05 9.79 -11.06
CA PHE A 204 6.47 9.68 -11.44
C PHE A 204 7.14 11.06 -11.62
N ASP A 205 6.38 12.14 -11.52
CA ASP A 205 6.89 13.52 -11.48
C ASP A 205 5.91 14.40 -10.66
N PRO A 206 6.25 15.66 -10.35
CA PRO A 206 5.33 16.54 -9.61
C PRO A 206 3.98 16.76 -10.29
N LYS A 207 3.90 16.73 -11.62
CA LYS A 207 2.68 17.00 -12.39
C LYS A 207 1.71 15.82 -12.32
N SER A 208 2.20 14.62 -12.62
CA SER A 208 1.47 13.35 -12.49
C SER A 208 1.06 13.07 -11.05
N PHE A 209 1.92 13.36 -10.06
CA PHE A 209 1.57 13.26 -8.65
C PHE A 209 0.36 14.14 -8.31
N SER A 210 0.43 15.44 -8.60
CA SER A 210 -0.66 16.38 -8.37
C SER A 210 -1.95 15.97 -9.07
N PHE A 211 -1.84 15.56 -10.33
CA PHE A 211 -2.96 15.05 -11.11
C PHE A 211 -3.58 13.82 -10.45
N ASN A 212 -2.78 12.89 -9.96
CA ASN A 212 -3.27 11.65 -9.41
C ASN A 212 -3.97 11.82 -8.07
N ILE A 213 -3.42 12.64 -7.18
CA ILE A 213 -3.97 12.84 -5.83
C ILE A 213 -4.99 13.99 -5.74
N GLN A 214 -5.22 14.70 -6.86
CA GLN A 214 -6.12 15.86 -6.96
C GLN A 214 -5.74 16.96 -5.95
N SER A 215 -4.44 17.21 -5.79
CA SER A 215 -3.90 18.19 -4.83
C SER A 215 -2.55 18.76 -5.31
N ASN A 216 -1.94 19.65 -4.53
CA ASN A 216 -0.62 20.21 -4.81
C ASN A 216 0.52 19.18 -4.66
N ASN A 217 1.71 19.51 -5.17
CA ASN A 217 2.81 18.54 -5.32
C ASN A 217 3.91 18.61 -4.25
N TRP A 218 3.72 19.36 -3.16
CA TRP A 218 4.79 19.53 -2.15
C TRP A 218 5.22 18.21 -1.51
N GLN A 219 4.32 17.21 -1.45
CA GLN A 219 4.59 15.88 -0.92
C GLN A 219 5.34 14.96 -1.90
N PHE A 220 5.44 15.30 -3.19
CA PHE A 220 6.07 14.41 -4.18
C PHE A 220 7.53 14.08 -3.83
N LYS A 221 8.34 15.11 -3.50
CA LYS A 221 9.73 14.91 -3.07
C LYS A 221 9.82 14.17 -1.73
N GLN A 222 8.84 14.40 -0.85
CA GLN A 222 8.79 13.78 0.47
C GLN A 222 8.65 12.25 0.38
N GLN A 223 7.99 11.72 -0.66
CA GLN A 223 7.83 10.28 -0.86
C GLN A 223 9.19 9.54 -0.88
N PHE A 224 10.19 10.13 -1.54
CA PHE A 224 11.55 9.57 -1.61
C PHE A 224 12.27 9.62 -0.26
N VAL A 225 12.10 10.71 0.49
CA VAL A 225 12.69 10.88 1.82
C VAL A 225 12.12 9.85 2.79
N ILE A 226 10.80 9.70 2.82
CA ILE A 226 10.11 8.75 3.71
C ILE A 226 10.49 7.31 3.36
N LEU A 227 10.48 6.94 2.07
CA LEU A 227 10.88 5.60 1.64
C LEU A 227 12.33 5.28 2.03
N ASN A 228 13.25 6.23 1.83
CA ASN A 228 14.64 6.05 2.23
C ASN A 228 14.76 5.79 3.75
N ARG A 229 14.04 6.54 4.58
CA ARG A 229 14.05 6.32 6.04
C ARG A 229 13.57 4.92 6.42
N TYR A 230 12.57 4.36 5.72
CA TYR A 230 12.15 2.98 5.96
C TYR A 230 13.20 1.96 5.52
N ILE A 231 13.88 2.19 4.39
CA ILE A 231 14.97 1.32 3.91
C ILE A 231 16.14 1.32 4.91
N GLU A 232 16.48 2.47 5.48
CA GLU A 232 17.54 2.60 6.50
C GLU A 232 17.20 1.90 7.82
N LEU A 233 15.93 1.54 8.07
CA LEU A 233 15.55 0.67 9.20
C LEU A 233 15.83 -0.82 8.95
N ASN A 234 16.27 -1.19 7.74
CA ASN A 234 16.46 -2.58 7.31
C ASN A 234 15.18 -3.43 7.41
N ILE A 235 14.02 -2.78 7.22
CA ILE A 235 12.73 -3.46 7.04
C ILE A 235 12.64 -3.94 5.59
N ASP A 236 11.90 -5.04 5.35
CA ASP A 236 11.65 -5.51 3.99
C ASP A 236 10.68 -4.58 3.24
N VAL A 237 11.23 -3.60 2.52
CA VAL A 237 10.48 -2.50 1.90
C VAL A 237 10.44 -2.64 0.38
N TYR A 238 9.23 -2.56 -0.16
CA TYR A 238 8.96 -2.54 -1.60
C TYR A 238 8.30 -1.22 -1.99
N ALA A 239 8.16 -0.98 -3.29
CA ALA A 239 7.40 0.17 -3.77
C ALA A 239 6.42 -0.17 -4.89
N TYR A 240 5.33 0.58 -4.94
CA TYR A 240 4.50 0.72 -6.11
C TYR A 240 4.71 2.11 -6.73
N VAL A 241 4.53 2.22 -8.05
CA VAL A 241 4.45 3.52 -8.72
C VAL A 241 3.21 3.59 -9.60
N THR A 242 2.48 4.70 -9.52
CA THR A 242 1.34 4.97 -10.41
C THR A 242 1.83 5.67 -11.66
N LEU A 243 1.75 4.99 -12.81
CA LEU A 243 2.15 5.50 -14.11
C LEU A 243 0.94 6.01 -14.92
N THR A 244 0.24 7.01 -14.39
CA THR A 244 -0.89 7.66 -15.08
C THR A 244 -0.62 9.16 -15.24
N ALA A 245 -0.89 9.69 -16.42
CA ALA A 245 -0.83 11.11 -16.71
C ALA A 245 -1.70 11.44 -17.93
N PRO A 246 -2.36 12.62 -17.98
CA PRO A 246 -3.14 13.01 -19.15
C PRO A 246 -2.25 13.36 -20.35
N GLU A 247 -1.00 13.73 -20.10
CA GLU A 247 -0.02 14.13 -21.11
C GLU A 247 1.24 13.27 -21.02
N VAL A 248 1.68 12.78 -22.18
CA VAL A 248 2.85 11.91 -22.32
C VAL A 248 4.05 12.59 -22.99
N GLU A 249 3.95 13.90 -23.25
CA GLU A 249 5.08 14.67 -23.76
C GLU A 249 6.26 14.60 -22.78
N LEU A 250 7.46 14.33 -23.30
CA LEU A 250 8.68 14.12 -22.52
C LEU A 250 8.57 13.02 -21.46
N ALA A 251 7.61 12.10 -21.58
CA ALA A 251 7.39 11.04 -20.58
C ALA A 251 8.65 10.21 -20.33
N GLU A 252 9.42 9.92 -21.38
CA GLU A 252 10.69 9.19 -21.29
C GLU A 252 11.70 9.89 -20.38
N LYS A 253 11.92 11.20 -20.59
CA LYS A 253 12.80 12.01 -19.73
C LYS A 253 12.31 12.05 -18.28
N ARG A 254 11.00 12.18 -18.07
CA ARG A 254 10.40 12.28 -16.72
C ARG A 254 10.50 10.95 -15.96
N ILE A 255 10.23 9.82 -16.63
CA ILE A 255 10.35 8.48 -16.05
C ILE A 255 11.83 8.14 -15.79
N ASN A 256 12.75 8.46 -16.71
CA ASN A 256 14.18 8.32 -16.46
C ASN A 256 14.62 9.09 -15.21
N SER A 257 14.21 10.36 -15.09
CA SER A 257 14.52 11.16 -13.90
C SER A 257 13.92 10.60 -12.61
N PHE A 258 12.76 9.94 -12.68
CA PHE A 258 12.18 9.25 -11.53
C PHE A 258 13.01 8.03 -11.13
N ILE A 259 13.41 7.21 -12.10
CA ILE A 259 14.26 6.04 -11.87
C ILE A 259 15.63 6.47 -11.33
N ASP A 260 16.22 7.56 -11.82
CA ASP A 260 17.45 8.14 -11.27
C ASP A 260 17.33 8.44 -9.77
N LYS A 261 16.19 9.00 -9.35
CA LYS A 261 15.93 9.30 -7.93
C LYS A 261 15.77 8.04 -7.09
N LEU A 262 15.19 6.98 -7.64
CA LEU A 262 15.14 5.68 -6.97
C LEU A 262 16.55 5.07 -6.84
N GLN A 263 17.36 5.11 -7.91
CA GLN A 263 18.74 4.61 -7.90
C GLN A 263 19.64 5.40 -6.93
N ALA A 264 19.36 6.69 -6.74
CA ALA A 264 20.05 7.52 -5.75
C ALA A 264 19.77 7.10 -4.30
N ILE A 265 18.62 6.46 -4.02
CA ILE A 265 18.34 5.86 -2.71
C ILE A 265 19.10 4.53 -2.58
N ARG A 266 18.84 3.60 -3.52
CA ARG A 266 19.56 2.33 -3.66
C ARG A 266 19.58 1.95 -5.14
N TYR A 267 20.74 1.53 -5.65
CA TYR A 267 20.92 1.23 -7.06
C TYR A 267 19.87 0.25 -7.63
N ASN A 268 19.45 -0.76 -6.86
CA ASN A 268 18.46 -1.75 -7.31
C ASN A 268 17.01 -1.44 -6.89
N LEU A 269 16.73 -0.31 -6.24
CA LEU A 269 15.36 0.05 -5.82
C LEU A 269 14.35 0.08 -6.99
N PRO A 270 14.70 0.50 -8.21
CA PRO A 270 13.79 0.37 -9.36
C PRO A 270 13.31 -1.06 -9.61
N LEU A 271 14.15 -2.06 -9.35
CA LEU A 271 13.77 -3.47 -9.52
C LEU A 271 12.87 -3.97 -8.36
N ARG A 272 12.82 -3.25 -7.24
CA ARG A 272 11.86 -3.45 -6.14
C ARG A 272 10.61 -2.58 -6.24
N THR A 273 10.48 -1.82 -7.34
CA THR A 273 9.36 -0.90 -7.59
C THR A 273 8.49 -1.44 -8.71
N ILE A 274 7.22 -1.71 -8.43
CA ILE A 274 6.27 -2.28 -9.38
C ILE A 274 5.31 -1.20 -9.91
N PRO A 275 5.20 -1.00 -11.23
CA PRO A 275 4.12 -0.21 -11.80
C PRO A 275 2.76 -0.82 -11.45
N LEU A 276 1.92 -0.08 -10.73
CA LEU A 276 0.58 -0.54 -10.36
C LEU A 276 -0.39 -0.25 -11.51
N GLU A 277 -1.01 -1.30 -12.04
CA GLU A 277 -2.03 -1.16 -13.07
C GLU A 277 -3.31 -0.59 -12.47
N ILE A 278 -3.77 0.54 -13.01
CA ILE A 278 -5.03 1.14 -12.58
C ILE A 278 -6.15 0.59 -13.45
N LYS A 279 -6.98 -0.24 -12.83
CA LYS A 279 -8.19 -0.81 -13.43
C LYS A 279 -9.42 0.00 -13.04
N ARG A 280 -10.49 -0.13 -13.81
CA ARG A 280 -11.79 0.47 -13.46
C ARG A 280 -12.50 -0.42 -12.45
N TYR A 281 -12.95 0.18 -11.36
CA TYR A 281 -13.77 -0.44 -10.31
C TYR A 281 -15.07 0.36 -10.17
N SER A 282 -16.03 -0.17 -9.41
CA SER A 282 -17.33 0.49 -9.22
C SER A 282 -17.18 1.95 -8.78
N PRO A 283 -16.33 2.31 -7.77
CA PRO A 283 -16.12 3.70 -7.32
C PRO A 283 -15.67 4.68 -8.40
N ILE A 284 -15.10 4.19 -9.50
CA ILE A 284 -14.59 4.98 -10.62
C ILE A 284 -15.24 4.59 -11.95
N SER A 285 -16.47 4.06 -11.87
CA SER A 285 -17.27 3.69 -13.05
C SER A 285 -17.58 4.90 -13.93
N SER A 286 -17.79 6.08 -13.35
CA SER A 286 -17.97 7.35 -14.06
C SER A 286 -16.78 8.29 -13.85
N ILE A 287 -15.86 8.28 -14.82
CA ILE A 287 -14.70 9.17 -14.84
C ILE A 287 -14.75 10.13 -16.03
N SER A 288 -14.18 11.32 -15.83
CA SER A 288 -14.06 12.37 -16.84
C SER A 288 -13.18 11.93 -18.02
N LYS A 289 -13.29 12.65 -19.15
CA LYS A 289 -12.49 12.38 -20.36
C LYS A 289 -10.98 12.38 -20.07
N ILE A 290 -10.51 13.31 -19.23
CA ILE A 290 -9.08 13.44 -18.91
C ILE A 290 -8.56 12.24 -18.11
N PHE A 291 -9.36 11.65 -17.20
CA PHE A 291 -8.98 10.44 -16.48
C PHE A 291 -9.00 9.20 -17.39
N ARG A 292 -9.93 9.11 -18.34
CA ARG A 292 -9.93 8.04 -19.35
C ARG A 292 -8.66 8.08 -20.18
N LEU A 293 -8.28 9.26 -20.65
CA LEU A 293 -7.02 9.45 -21.37
C LEU A 293 -5.80 9.04 -20.52
N ALA A 294 -5.79 9.38 -19.23
CA ALA A 294 -4.72 8.96 -18.33
C ALA A 294 -4.64 7.44 -18.11
N LEU A 295 -5.79 6.74 -18.11
CA LEU A 295 -5.85 5.28 -18.09
C LEU A 295 -5.34 4.67 -19.39
N GLU A 296 -5.62 5.27 -20.54
CA GLU A 296 -5.10 4.79 -21.83
C GLU A 296 -3.57 4.97 -21.90
N ASN A 297 -3.09 6.15 -21.47
CA ASN A 297 -1.68 6.50 -21.46
C ASN A 297 -0.82 5.60 -20.57
N GLN A 298 -1.39 4.95 -19.55
CA GLN A 298 -0.63 4.13 -18.61
C GLN A 298 0.12 2.97 -19.30
N HIS A 299 -0.44 2.42 -20.39
CA HIS A 299 0.21 1.35 -21.16
C HIS A 299 1.45 1.84 -21.91
N TYR A 300 1.43 3.07 -22.40
CA TYR A 300 2.62 3.69 -22.99
C TYR A 300 3.67 4.00 -21.92
N LEU A 301 3.24 4.54 -20.78
CA LEU A 301 4.13 4.88 -19.67
C LEU A 301 4.80 3.66 -19.05
N VAL A 302 4.09 2.53 -18.89
CA VAL A 302 4.71 1.29 -18.40
C VAL A 302 5.70 0.72 -19.40
N LYS A 303 5.48 0.87 -20.71
CA LYS A 303 6.46 0.45 -21.72
C LYS A 303 7.77 1.23 -21.55
N ILE A 304 7.69 2.56 -21.42
CA ILE A 304 8.85 3.41 -21.15
C ILE A 304 9.58 2.96 -19.88
N TRP A 305 8.84 2.71 -18.79
CA TRP A 305 9.42 2.20 -17.55
C TRP A 305 10.21 0.90 -17.78
N MET A 306 9.60 -0.06 -18.48
CA MET A 306 10.23 -1.34 -18.75
C MET A 306 11.44 -1.24 -19.67
N ASP A 307 11.41 -0.36 -20.66
CA ASP A 307 12.55 -0.14 -21.57
C ASP A 307 13.72 0.53 -20.83
N CYS A 308 13.43 1.51 -19.97
CA CYS A 308 14.43 2.12 -19.09
C CYS A 308 15.09 1.09 -18.15
N LEU A 309 14.32 0.14 -17.59
CA LEU A 309 14.90 -0.95 -16.79
C LEU A 309 15.79 -1.89 -17.63
N LYS A 310 15.43 -2.20 -18.88
CA LYS A 310 16.25 -3.04 -19.76
C LYS A 310 17.58 -2.41 -20.14
N GLU A 311 17.63 -1.09 -20.24
CA GLU A 311 18.85 -0.34 -20.54
C GLU A 311 19.81 -0.30 -19.34
N ARG A 312 19.26 -0.27 -18.11
CA ARG A 312 20.05 -0.08 -16.88
C ARG A 312 20.49 -1.37 -16.20
N TYR A 313 19.77 -2.47 -16.42
CA TYR A 313 19.99 -3.71 -15.69
C TYR A 313 20.24 -4.90 -16.62
N SER A 314 21.09 -5.82 -16.16
CA SER A 314 21.35 -7.04 -16.92
C SER A 314 20.10 -7.92 -17.00
N LYS A 315 20.02 -8.78 -18.02
CA LYS A 315 18.97 -9.83 -18.10
C LYS A 315 18.94 -10.73 -16.87
N LYS A 316 20.08 -10.89 -16.18
CA LYS A 316 20.17 -11.67 -14.94
C LYS A 316 19.47 -10.94 -13.80
N ASP A 317 19.73 -9.64 -13.63
CA ASP A 317 19.11 -8.84 -12.57
C ASP A 317 17.60 -8.71 -12.76
N LEU A 318 17.14 -8.48 -13.99
CA LEU A 318 15.71 -8.40 -14.33
C LEU A 318 14.93 -9.71 -14.10
N LYS A 319 15.64 -10.85 -14.00
CA LYS A 319 15.05 -12.16 -13.73
C LYS A 319 15.11 -12.56 -12.25
N LYS A 320 15.84 -11.82 -11.41
CA LYS A 320 15.91 -12.12 -9.98
C LYS A 320 14.52 -11.94 -9.34
N PRO A 321 14.10 -12.85 -8.45
CA PRO A 321 12.93 -12.62 -7.62
C PRO A 321 13.06 -11.29 -6.87
N ILE A 322 11.97 -10.54 -6.76
CA ILE A 322 11.99 -9.20 -6.13
C ILE A 322 12.53 -9.23 -4.68
N THR A 323 12.38 -10.36 -4.00
CA THR A 323 12.84 -10.57 -2.62
C THR A 323 14.37 -10.77 -2.54
N GLU A 324 15.04 -11.13 -3.64
CA GLU A 324 16.49 -11.34 -3.72
C GLU A 324 17.26 -10.08 -4.16
N ILE A 325 16.54 -8.97 -4.29
CA ILE A 325 17.10 -7.69 -4.72
C ILE A 325 17.46 -6.87 -3.49
N ASN A 326 18.76 -6.54 -3.38
CA ASN A 326 19.32 -5.73 -2.29
C ASN A 326 19.62 -4.31 -2.76
#